data_AF-A0A8S1KSU6-F1
#
_entry.id   AF-A0A8S1KSU6-F1
#
_cell.length_a   1.000
_cell.length_b   1.000
_cell.length_c   1.000
_cell.angle_alpha   90.00
_cell.angle_beta   90.00
_cell.angle_gamma   90.00
#
_symmetry.space_group_name_H-M   'P 1'
#
loop_
_entity.id
_entity.type
_entity.pdbx_description
1 polymer ?
#
loop_
_entity_poly.entity_id
_entity_poly.type
_entity_poly.pdbx_seq_one_letter_code
_entity_poly.pdbx_strand_id
1 'polypeptide(L)'
;MNSSESVIGVKTRSMNICERVLQPRIKRDYCHITKEKKAQLIQTVLKQKCKIKKIAKDLNINYATAKTILHCFKKKKMTFESDPEVKRVSVGSIKEDSKLWVQIKVADQTIKHYEYYDEIKRIQ
;
A
#
# COMPACT_ATOMS: atom_id res chain seq x y z
N MET A 1 -59.69 41.16 -32.65
CA MET A 1 -58.66 41.97 -33.33
C MET A 1 -57.69 42.42 -32.26
N ASN A 2 -56.56 41.72 -32.10
CA ASN A 2 -55.65 41.92 -30.98
C ASN A 2 -54.36 42.53 -31.53
N SER A 3 -54.21 43.85 -31.40
CA SER A 3 -52.95 44.54 -31.66
C SER A 3 -52.07 44.44 -30.42
N SER A 4 -51.10 43.53 -30.45
CA SER A 4 -50.00 43.51 -29.49
C SER A 4 -48.97 44.55 -29.91
N GLU A 5 -48.96 45.69 -29.23
CA GLU A 5 -47.91 46.72 -29.32
C GLU A 5 -46.53 46.11 -29.06
N SER A 6 -45.65 46.19 -30.05
CA SER A 6 -44.25 45.80 -29.91
C SER A 6 -43.47 46.92 -29.23
N VAL A 7 -43.22 46.79 -27.93
CA VAL A 7 -42.30 47.66 -27.20
C VAL A 7 -40.89 47.45 -27.75
N ILE A 8 -40.30 48.52 -28.27
CA ILE A 8 -38.94 48.56 -28.82
C ILE A 8 -37.96 48.34 -27.67
N GLY A 9 -37.56 47.07 -27.48
CA GLY A 9 -36.50 46.71 -26.56
C GLY A 9 -35.17 47.28 -27.03
N VAL A 10 -34.59 48.16 -26.23
CA VAL A 10 -33.23 48.71 -26.40
C VAL A 10 -32.24 47.56 -26.53
N LYS A 11 -31.51 47.50 -27.66
CA LYS A 11 -30.41 46.55 -27.86
C LYS A 11 -29.29 46.86 -26.86
N THR A 12 -29.23 46.09 -25.78
CA THR A 12 -28.05 46.06 -24.89
C THR A 12 -26.88 45.39 -25.61
N ARG A 13 -25.65 45.83 -25.28
CA ARG A 13 -24.40 45.32 -25.85
C ARG A 13 -24.43 43.79 -25.90
N SER A 14 -24.42 43.25 -27.11
CA SER A 14 -24.26 41.85 -27.48
C SER A 14 -23.71 40.98 -26.35
N MET A 15 -24.61 40.24 -25.69
CA MET A 15 -24.20 39.06 -24.93
C MET A 15 -23.63 38.09 -25.96
N ASN A 16 -22.30 38.01 -26.06
CA ASN A 16 -21.66 36.87 -26.66
C ASN A 16 -22.00 35.68 -25.77
N ILE A 17 -23.13 35.01 -26.08
CA ILE A 17 -23.40 33.68 -25.59
C ILE A 17 -22.30 32.84 -26.23
N CYS A 18 -21.19 32.73 -25.50
CA CYS A 18 -20.16 31.77 -25.80
C CYS A 18 -20.85 30.42 -25.65
N GLU A 19 -21.34 29.89 -26.76
CA GLU A 19 -21.81 28.54 -26.91
C GLU A 19 -20.61 27.65 -26.61
N ARG A 20 -20.33 27.46 -25.31
CA ARG A 20 -19.37 26.46 -24.85
C ARG A 20 -20.01 25.15 -25.22
N VAL A 21 -19.68 24.67 -26.42
CA VAL A 21 -19.82 23.27 -26.79
C VAL A 21 -19.31 22.49 -25.59
N LEU A 22 -20.25 21.87 -24.86
CA LEU A 22 -19.96 21.02 -23.71
C LEU A 22 -19.32 19.77 -24.28
N GLN A 23 -18.04 19.88 -24.66
CA GLN A 23 -17.22 18.73 -24.96
C GLN A 23 -17.33 17.79 -23.76
N PRO A 24 -17.79 16.53 -23.93
CA PRO A 24 -17.90 15.60 -22.83
C PRO A 24 -16.52 15.47 -22.19
N ARG A 25 -16.41 15.90 -20.93
CA ARG A 25 -15.14 15.86 -20.21
C ARG A 25 -14.77 14.40 -20.00
N ILE A 26 -13.71 13.96 -20.68
CA ILE A 26 -13.12 12.64 -20.48
C ILE A 26 -12.77 12.53 -18.99
N LYS A 27 -13.34 11.54 -18.31
CA LYS A 27 -13.03 11.28 -16.90
C LYS A 27 -11.56 10.88 -16.80
N ARG A 28 -10.87 11.39 -15.78
CA ARG A 28 -9.47 10.99 -15.53
C ARG A 28 -9.47 9.54 -15.07
N ASP A 29 -8.69 8.71 -15.73
CA ASP A 29 -8.40 7.37 -15.22
C ASP A 29 -7.54 7.50 -13.97
N TYR A 30 -8.04 6.98 -12.86
CA TYR A 30 -7.32 6.99 -11.60
C TYR A 30 -6.29 5.87 -11.60
N CYS A 31 -5.00 6.22 -11.57
CA CYS A 31 -3.95 5.23 -11.47
C CYS A 31 -3.73 4.79 -10.01
N HIS A 32 -3.87 3.49 -9.75
CA HIS A 32 -3.53 2.92 -8.46
C HIS A 32 -2.03 2.61 -8.38
N ILE A 33 -1.36 3.16 -7.37
CA ILE A 33 0.03 2.81 -7.09
C ILE A 33 0.09 1.38 -6.54
N THR A 34 0.91 0.55 -7.17
CA THR A 34 1.13 -0.86 -6.77
C THR A 34 1.68 -0.96 -5.35
N LYS A 35 1.43 -2.09 -4.70
CA LYS A 35 1.89 -2.34 -3.32
C LYS A 35 3.42 -2.31 -3.22
N GLU A 36 4.11 -2.87 -4.21
CA GLU A 36 5.58 -2.89 -4.31
C GLU A 36 6.19 -1.48 -4.33
N LYS A 37 5.63 -0.57 -5.14
CA LYS A 37 6.09 0.82 -5.19
C LYS A 37 5.89 1.56 -3.87
N LYS A 38 4.79 1.28 -3.16
CA LYS A 38 4.56 1.81 -1.80
C LYS A 38 5.62 1.25 -0.84
N ALA A 39 5.93 -0.03 -0.95
CA ALA A 39 6.92 -0.70 -0.13
C ALA A 39 8.32 -0.06 -0.31
N GLN A 40 8.76 0.05 -1.56
CA GLN A 40 10.03 0.67 -1.94
C GLN A 40 10.13 2.13 -1.47
N LEU A 41 9.09 2.93 -1.68
CA LEU A 41 9.06 4.33 -1.25
C LEU A 41 9.28 4.47 0.26
N ILE A 42 8.58 3.67 1.06
CA ILE A 42 8.66 3.78 2.51
C ILE A 42 10.00 3.23 3.01
N GLN A 43 10.48 2.12 2.46
CA GLN A 43 11.76 1.52 2.83
C GLN A 43 12.93 2.48 2.58
N THR A 44 13.00 3.06 1.40
CA THR A 44 14.07 4.00 1.02
C THR A 44 13.99 5.31 1.82
N VAL A 45 12.80 5.89 1.98
CA VAL A 45 12.66 7.16 2.70
C VAL A 45 12.88 7.00 4.20
N LEU A 46 12.36 5.93 4.83
CA LEU A 46 12.44 5.75 6.28
C LEU A 46 13.72 5.02 6.72
N LYS A 47 14.12 3.93 6.04
CA LYS A 47 15.33 3.18 6.42
C LYS A 47 16.61 3.87 5.95
N GLN A 48 16.65 4.32 4.70
CA GLN A 48 17.84 4.95 4.11
C GLN A 48 17.87 6.48 4.28
N LYS A 49 16.84 7.08 4.90
CA LYS A 49 16.71 8.52 5.17
C LYS A 49 16.85 9.40 3.92
N CYS A 50 16.42 8.91 2.76
CA CYS A 50 16.49 9.66 1.51
C CYS A 50 15.40 10.75 1.40
N LYS A 51 15.67 11.81 0.61
CA LYS A 51 14.70 12.88 0.35
C LYS A 51 13.51 12.34 -0.47
N ILE A 52 12.28 12.50 0.05
CA ILE A 52 11.02 12.05 -0.59
C ILE A 52 10.94 12.51 -2.06
N LYS A 53 11.32 13.76 -2.35
CA LYS A 53 11.27 14.32 -3.72
C LYS A 53 12.12 13.55 -4.73
N LYS A 54 13.26 12.97 -4.31
CA LYS A 54 14.13 12.19 -5.21
C LYS A 54 13.49 10.85 -5.52
N ILE A 55 13.17 10.07 -4.49
CA ILE A 55 12.56 8.74 -4.63
C ILE A 55 11.21 8.79 -5.38
N ALA A 56 10.40 9.84 -5.17
CA ALA A 56 9.15 9.99 -5.90
C ALA A 56 9.36 10.14 -7.41
N LYS A 57 10.44 10.82 -7.84
CA LYS A 57 10.81 10.90 -9.26
C LYS A 57 11.27 9.54 -9.77
N ASP A 58 12.13 8.86 -9.02
CA ASP A 58 12.70 7.56 -9.41
C ASP A 58 11.60 6.49 -9.58
N LEU A 59 10.57 6.50 -8.71
CA LEU A 59 9.43 5.57 -8.77
C LEU A 59 8.30 6.01 -9.72
N ASN A 60 8.44 7.18 -10.37
CA ASN A 60 7.41 7.82 -11.20
C ASN A 60 6.08 8.00 -10.46
N ILE A 61 6.12 8.56 -9.25
CA ILE A 61 4.95 8.85 -8.41
C ILE A 61 4.87 10.35 -8.15
N ASN A 62 3.66 10.91 -8.17
CA ASN A 62 3.46 12.30 -7.79
C ASN A 62 3.89 12.52 -6.32
N TYR A 63 4.71 13.55 -6.09
CA TYR A 63 5.20 13.93 -4.76
C TYR A 63 4.08 14.08 -3.72
N ALA A 64 2.93 14.66 -4.10
CA ALA A 64 1.78 14.78 -3.20
C ALA A 64 1.30 13.41 -2.72
N THR A 65 1.18 12.45 -3.65
CA THR A 65 0.79 11.08 -3.35
C THR A 65 1.82 10.38 -2.47
N ALA A 66 3.11 10.56 -2.75
CA ALA A 66 4.18 10.01 -1.92
C ALA A 66 4.12 10.51 -0.47
N LYS A 67 3.87 11.82 -0.29
CA LYS A 67 3.68 12.42 1.04
C LYS A 67 2.48 11.82 1.77
N THR A 68 1.35 11.64 1.08
CA THR A 68 0.15 11.01 1.64
C THR A 68 0.42 9.57 2.07
N ILE A 69 1.11 8.78 1.24
CA ILE A 69 1.50 7.39 1.57
C ILE A 69 2.32 7.36 2.86
N LEU A 70 3.35 8.20 2.97
CA LEU A 70 4.19 8.27 4.17
C LEU A 70 3.41 8.73 5.41
N HIS A 71 2.51 9.70 5.25
CA HIS A 71 1.67 10.18 6.35
C HIS A 71 0.75 9.07 6.86
N CYS A 72 0.04 8.38 5.95
CA CYS A 72 -0.81 7.24 6.28
C CYS A 72 -0.01 6.13 6.98
N PHE A 73 1.21 5.86 6.52
CA PHE A 73 2.10 4.87 7.11
C PHE A 73 2.44 5.20 8.57
N LYS A 74 2.90 6.44 8.83
CA LYS A 74 3.24 6.90 10.19
C LYS A 74 2.03 6.87 11.13
N LYS A 75 0.85 7.26 10.63
CA LYS A 75 -0.38 7.33 11.43
C LYS A 75 -0.92 5.93 11.79
N LYS A 76 -0.85 4.97 10.86
CA LYS A 76 -1.43 3.64 11.05
C LYS A 76 -0.49 2.62 11.71
N LYS A 77 0.79 2.95 11.94
CA LYS A 77 1.83 1.97 12.34
C LYS A 77 1.68 0.65 11.58
N MET A 78 1.45 0.73 10.27
CA MET A 78 1.29 -0.48 9.45
C MET A 78 2.60 -1.28 9.52
N THR A 79 2.52 -2.52 9.99
CA THR A 79 3.63 -3.47 9.92
C THR A 79 3.94 -3.73 8.45
N PHE A 80 5.20 -3.55 8.09
CA PHE A 80 5.74 -4.02 6.83
C PHE A 80 5.87 -5.53 6.93
N GLU A 81 4.89 -6.27 6.41
CA GLU A 81 5.12 -7.64 5.97
C GLU A 81 5.90 -7.55 4.65
N SER A 82 7.16 -7.14 4.73
CA SER A 82 8.12 -7.33 3.65
C SER A 82 8.88 -8.61 3.93
N ASP A 83 8.21 -9.74 3.72
CA ASP A 83 8.88 -10.98 3.36
C ASP A 83 7.91 -11.89 2.60
N PRO A 84 8.22 -12.26 1.34
CA PRO A 84 7.70 -13.47 0.74
C PRO A 84 8.54 -14.69 1.12
N GLU A 85 9.13 -14.75 2.31
CA GLU A 85 9.85 -15.93 2.79
C GLU A 85 9.41 -16.37 4.19
N VAL A 86 8.82 -17.56 4.20
CA VAL A 86 8.61 -18.48 5.32
C VAL A 86 7.49 -18.06 6.30
N LYS A 87 6.45 -18.91 6.37
CA LYS A 87 5.53 -19.03 7.50
C LYS A 87 6.35 -19.24 8.78
N ARG A 88 6.84 -18.17 9.41
CA ARG A 88 7.37 -18.23 10.77
C ARG A 88 6.17 -18.36 11.69
N VAL A 89 5.96 -19.57 12.19
CA VAL A 89 5.12 -19.83 13.35
C VAL A 89 5.57 -18.86 14.43
N SER A 90 4.66 -18.04 14.91
CA SER A 90 4.89 -17.08 15.98
C SER A 90 5.52 -17.79 17.18
N VAL A 91 6.79 -17.46 17.47
CA VAL A 91 7.43 -17.82 18.72
C VAL A 91 6.82 -16.91 19.79
N GLY A 92 5.72 -17.38 20.37
CA GLY A 92 5.27 -16.86 21.67
C GLY A 92 6.39 -17.07 22.67
N SER A 93 6.61 -16.08 23.54
CA SER A 93 7.65 -16.04 24.58
C SER A 93 7.89 -17.43 25.19
N ILE A 94 8.97 -18.07 24.75
CA ILE A 94 9.41 -19.38 25.22
C ILE A 94 10.01 -19.11 26.59
N LYS A 95 9.26 -19.44 27.66
CA LYS A 95 9.77 -19.45 29.03
C LYS A 95 11.01 -20.36 29.08
N GLU A 96 11.99 -19.97 29.88
CA GLU A 96 13.40 -20.42 29.85
C GLU A 96 13.66 -21.94 30.00
N ASP A 97 12.63 -22.79 30.16
CA ASP A 97 12.76 -24.25 30.33
C ASP A 97 12.09 -25.07 29.23
N SER A 98 12.09 -24.57 27.99
CA SER A 98 11.37 -25.25 26.90
C SER A 98 12.20 -26.33 26.24
N LYS A 99 12.03 -27.57 26.73
CA LYS A 99 12.57 -28.78 26.11
C LYS A 99 11.95 -29.02 24.74
N LEU A 100 12.78 -29.16 23.71
CA LEU A 100 12.35 -29.48 22.35
C LEU A 100 12.43 -31.00 22.12
N TRP A 101 11.29 -31.62 21.83
CA TRP A 101 11.18 -33.06 21.58
C TRP A 101 10.97 -33.35 20.09
N VAL A 102 11.64 -34.39 19.59
CA VAL A 102 11.47 -34.90 18.23
C VAL A 102 10.81 -36.27 18.28
N GLN A 103 9.72 -36.43 17.54
CA GLN A 103 9.01 -37.70 17.41
C GLN A 103 8.95 -38.11 15.93
N ILE A 104 9.52 -39.28 15.61
CA ILE A 104 9.53 -39.85 14.26
C ILE A 104 8.51 -40.98 14.20
N LYS A 105 7.53 -40.87 13.31
CA LYS A 105 6.48 -41.88 13.09
C LYS A 105 6.49 -42.39 11.66
N VAL A 106 6.19 -43.68 11.48
CA VAL A 106 5.93 -44.29 10.17
C VAL A 106 4.67 -45.14 10.28
N ALA A 107 3.72 -44.95 9.37
CA ALA A 107 2.43 -45.66 9.37
C ALA A 107 1.78 -45.68 10.77
N ASP A 108 1.75 -44.52 11.42
CA ASP A 108 1.24 -44.25 12.78
C ASP A 108 1.99 -44.90 13.96
N GLN A 109 3.02 -45.71 13.71
CA GLN A 109 3.89 -46.24 14.76
C GLN A 109 5.06 -45.28 15.04
N THR A 110 5.29 -44.98 16.32
CA THR A 110 6.42 -44.12 16.73
C THR A 110 7.70 -44.95 16.79
N ILE A 111 8.67 -44.61 15.93
CA ILE A 111 9.95 -45.30 15.83
C ILE A 111 10.96 -44.69 16.80
N LYS A 112 10.99 -43.35 16.91
CA LYS A 112 11.94 -42.64 17.78
C LYS A 112 11.28 -41.46 18.47
N HIS A 113 11.68 -41.25 19.73
CA HIS A 113 11.28 -40.10 20.52
C HIS A 113 12.46 -39.69 21.40
N TYR A 114 12.95 -38.47 21.23
CA TYR A 114 14.13 -37.98 21.96
C TYR A 114 14.12 -36.46 22.09
N GLU A 115 14.87 -35.97 23.07
CA GLU A 115 15.09 -34.54 23.30
C GLU A 115 16.18 -34.03 22.32
N TYR A 116 15.85 -33.01 21.53
CA TYR A 116 16.68 -32.53 20.41
C TYR A 116 18.06 -32.05 20.86
N TYR A 117 18.12 -31.28 21.95
CA TYR A 117 19.36 -30.69 22.45
C TYR A 117 20.32 -31.72 23.06
N ASP A 118 19.81 -32.87 23.52
CA ASP A 118 20.65 -33.95 24.04
C ASP A 118 21.36 -34.72 22.91
N GLU A 119 20.75 -34.82 21.73
CA GLU A 119 21.33 -35.54 20.59
C GLU A 119 22.51 -34.76 19.98
N ILE A 120 22.42 -33.43 19.91
CA ILE A 120 23.51 -32.57 19.40
C ILE A 120 24.79 -32.70 20.25
N LYS A 121 24.65 -32.80 21.58
CA LYS A 121 25.80 -32.93 22.49
C LYS A 121 26.55 -34.27 22.35
N ARG A 122 25.92 -35.30 21.77
CA ARG A 122 26.53 -36.63 21.57
C ARG A 122 27.31 -36.74 20.26
N ILE A 123 27.22 -35.74 19.38
CA ILE A 123 27.85 -35.75 18.04
C ILE A 123 29.17 -34.95 18.03
N GLN A 124 29.60 -34.41 19.19
CA GLN A 124 30.92 -33.79 19.38
C GLN A 124 31.98 -34.78 19.83
#